data_AF-A0A4S2DNI7-F1
#
_entry.id   AF-A0A4S2DNI7-F1
#
_cell.length_a   1.000
_cell.length_b   1.000
_cell.length_c   1.000
_cell.angle_alpha   90.00
_cell.angle_beta   90.00
_cell.angle_gamma   90.00
#
_symmetry.space_group_name_H-M   'P 1'
#
loop_
_entity.id
_entity.type
_entity.pdbx_description
1 polymer ?
#
loop_
_entity_poly.entity_id
_entity_poly.type
_entity_poly.pdbx_seq_one_letter_code
_entity_poly.pdbx_strand_id
1 'polypeptide(L)'
;MKKIISICTVLIVILSVPIYKYIEFSNERLNNYSDKILSIAVNTNNSIYFLTEQSRSEKSFIHDSNDLISNIYALETVLDSAYIFLTGSGIYSNSFYYLSDNLMKELKYNNLNKETIEDLNTITRSTDILIQRLRPYYGTGSTISKKEIIHAIEDFLEEMGKLHYIKLWRD
;
A
#
# COMPACT_ATOMS: atom_id res chain seq x y z
N MET A 1 -16.50 25.18 45.35
CA MET A 1 -16.67 25.41 43.89
C MET A 1 -15.41 26.00 43.22
N LYS A 2 -14.95 27.23 43.53
CA LYS A 2 -13.77 27.85 42.88
C LYS A 2 -12.48 27.01 42.91
N LYS A 3 -12.17 26.36 44.04
CA LYS A 3 -11.00 25.47 44.17
C LYS A 3 -11.07 24.21 43.28
N ILE A 4 -12.26 23.63 43.11
CA ILE A 4 -12.47 22.44 42.26
C ILE A 4 -12.31 22.82 40.78
N ILE A 5 -12.90 23.95 40.37
CA ILE A 5 -12.76 24.47 39.00
C ILE A 5 -11.28 24.72 38.67
N SER A 6 -10.53 25.34 39.58
CA SER A 6 -9.10 25.59 39.41
C SER A 6 -8.27 24.31 39.26
N ILE A 7 -8.56 23.27 40.05
CA ILE A 7 -7.86 21.97 39.96
C ILE A 7 -8.19 21.27 38.63
N CYS A 8 -9.46 21.30 38.21
CA CYS A 8 -9.88 20.75 36.92
C CYS A 8 -9.20 21.46 35.74
N THR A 9 -9.10 22.79 35.75
CA THR A 9 -8.40 23.56 34.70
C THR A 9 -6.93 23.17 34.62
N VAL A 10 -6.24 23.05 35.76
CA VAL A 10 -4.83 22.64 35.79
C VAL A 10 -4.66 21.21 35.26
N LEU A 11 -5.53 20.28 35.63
CA LEU A 11 -5.50 18.90 35.12
C LEU A 11 -5.74 18.84 33.61
N ILE A 12 -6.68 19.63 33.07
CA ILE A 12 -6.92 19.71 31.62
C ILE A 12 -5.68 20.22 30.88
N VAL A 13 -5.01 21.24 31.40
CA VAL A 13 -3.79 21.79 30.80
C VAL A 13 -2.62 20.81 30.89
N ILE A 14 -2.50 20.05 32.00
CA ILE A 14 -1.45 19.04 32.13
C ILE A 14 -1.68 17.86 31.18
N LEU A 15 -2.94 17.42 31.00
CA LEU A 15 -3.28 16.30 30.12
C LEU A 15 -3.29 16.70 28.63
N SER A 16 -3.47 17.98 28.29
CA SER A 16 -3.51 18.41 26.89
C SER A 16 -2.17 18.22 26.16
N VAL A 17 -1.04 18.43 26.85
CA VAL A 17 0.31 18.26 26.27
C VAL A 17 0.62 16.81 25.85
N PRO A 18 0.46 15.78 26.70
CA PRO A 18 0.68 14.40 26.28
C PRO A 18 -0.33 13.92 25.24
N ILE A 19 -1.60 14.38 25.31
CA ILE A 19 -2.61 14.07 24.28
C ILE A 19 -2.20 14.68 22.93
N TYR A 20 -1.76 15.94 22.92
CA TYR A 20 -1.28 16.60 21.71
C TYR A 20 -0.10 15.84 21.09
N LYS A 21 0.93 15.51 21.89
CA LYS A 21 2.09 14.74 21.42
C LYS A 21 1.69 13.36 20.90
N TYR A 22 0.71 12.70 21.54
CA TYR A 22 0.21 11.42 21.08
C TYR A 22 -0.49 11.54 19.72
N ILE A 23 -1.31 12.57 19.51
CA ILE A 23 -1.97 12.84 18.22
C ILE A 23 -0.94 13.14 17.15
N GLU A 24 0.03 14.01 17.43
CA GLU A 24 1.10 14.37 16.51
C GLU A 24 1.91 13.14 16.06
N PHE A 25 2.33 12.31 17.02
CA PHE A 25 3.05 11.06 16.73
C PHE A 25 2.20 10.05 15.94
N SER A 26 0.90 9.96 16.25
CA SER A 26 -0.02 9.12 15.49
C SER A 26 -0.13 9.60 14.05
N ASN A 27 -0.28 10.90 13.83
CA ASN A 27 -0.40 11.50 12.50
C ASN A 27 0.88 11.33 11.69
N GLU A 28 2.05 11.51 12.30
CA GLU A 28 3.34 11.26 11.65
C GLU A 28 3.47 9.80 11.19
N ARG A 29 3.05 8.83 12.03
CA ARG A 29 3.03 7.42 11.63
C ARG A 29 2.09 7.14 10.46
N LEU A 30 0.89 7.74 10.44
CA LEU A 30 -0.07 7.58 9.34
C LEU A 30 0.51 8.11 8.03
N ASN A 31 1.08 9.32 8.05
CA ASN A 31 1.73 9.91 6.89
C ASN A 31 2.93 9.06 6.42
N ASN A 32 3.76 8.57 7.34
CA ASN A 32 4.88 7.68 7.00
C ASN A 32 4.43 6.38 6.31
N TYR A 33 3.31 5.80 6.72
CA TYR A 33 2.75 4.64 6.02
C TYR A 33 2.22 5.01 4.63
N SER A 34 1.45 6.11 4.53
CA SER A 34 0.93 6.62 3.26
C SER A 34 2.05 6.89 2.25
N ASP A 35 3.12 7.55 2.66
CA ASP A 35 4.25 7.90 1.79
C ASP A 35 5.00 6.65 1.31
N LYS A 36 5.21 5.67 2.19
CA LYS A 36 5.84 4.39 1.81
C LYS A 36 4.98 3.61 0.83
N ILE A 37 3.68 3.47 1.10
CA ILE A 37 2.74 2.79 0.21
C ILE A 37 2.73 3.48 -1.16
N LEU A 38 2.61 4.81 -1.18
CA LEU A 38 2.62 5.61 -2.40
C LEU A 38 3.92 5.41 -3.20
N SER A 39 5.08 5.50 -2.55
CA SER A 39 6.37 5.33 -3.20
C SER A 39 6.50 3.95 -3.85
N ILE A 40 6.08 2.89 -3.15
CA ILE A 40 6.17 1.52 -3.65
C ILE A 40 5.16 1.27 -4.77
N ALA A 41 3.94 1.81 -4.66
CA ALA A 41 2.93 1.73 -5.73
C ALA A 41 3.43 2.41 -7.02
N VAL A 42 4.04 3.60 -6.92
CA VAL A 42 4.67 4.28 -8.07
C VAL A 42 5.80 3.45 -8.66
N ASN A 43 6.68 2.89 -7.83
CA ASN A 43 7.78 2.04 -8.31
C ASN A 43 7.26 0.77 -9.01
N THR A 44 6.19 0.17 -8.49
CA THR A 44 5.54 -0.99 -9.10
C THR A 44 5.03 -0.65 -10.51
N ASN A 45 4.35 0.49 -10.69
CA ASN A 45 3.89 0.91 -12.02
C ASN A 45 5.03 1.22 -12.97
N ASN A 46 6.10 1.85 -12.49
CA ASN A 46 7.27 2.08 -13.30
C ASN A 46 7.92 0.75 -13.73
N SER A 47 8.05 -0.23 -12.83
CA SER A 47 8.59 -1.56 -13.17
C SER A 47 7.74 -2.30 -14.19
N ILE A 48 6.41 -2.23 -14.11
CA ILE A 48 5.52 -2.80 -15.13
C ILE A 48 5.79 -2.12 -16.47
N TYR A 49 5.83 -0.78 -16.51
CA TYR A 49 6.12 -0.04 -17.72
C TYR A 49 7.48 -0.39 -18.33
N PHE A 50 8.54 -0.52 -17.53
CA PHE A 50 9.85 -0.94 -18.02
C PHE A 50 9.80 -2.35 -18.62
N LEU A 51 9.16 -3.28 -17.91
CA LEU A 51 9.01 -4.66 -18.34
C LEU A 51 8.24 -4.79 -19.66
N THR A 52 7.14 -4.05 -19.84
CA THR A 52 6.26 -4.19 -21.01
C THR A 52 6.68 -3.34 -22.20
N GLU A 53 7.24 -2.14 -21.97
CA GLU A 53 7.51 -1.16 -23.03
C GLU A 53 9.00 -0.93 -23.34
N GLN A 54 9.89 -1.20 -22.39
CA GLN A 54 11.32 -0.86 -22.52
C GLN A 54 12.25 -2.06 -22.58
N SER A 55 11.80 -3.22 -22.11
CA SER A 55 12.62 -4.43 -22.08
C SER A 55 12.81 -5.04 -23.47
N ARG A 56 13.99 -4.82 -24.06
CA ARG A 56 14.33 -5.21 -25.45
C ARG A 56 15.18 -6.46 -25.56
N SER A 57 15.70 -6.97 -24.46
CA SER A 57 16.58 -8.15 -24.42
C SER A 57 16.15 -9.09 -23.30
N GLU A 58 16.52 -10.36 -23.38
CA GLU A 58 16.25 -11.32 -22.31
C GLU A 58 16.88 -10.87 -20.98
N LYS A 59 18.10 -10.31 -21.04
CA LYS A 59 18.79 -9.80 -19.85
C LYS A 59 18.05 -8.63 -19.20
N SER A 60 17.58 -7.66 -20.00
CA SER A 60 16.78 -6.55 -19.46
C SER A 60 15.45 -7.05 -18.93
N PHE A 61 14.80 -8.01 -19.60
CA PHE A 61 13.53 -8.57 -19.18
C PHE A 61 13.65 -9.27 -17.82
N ILE A 62 14.70 -10.07 -17.62
CA ILE A 62 14.96 -10.73 -16.33
C ILE A 62 15.22 -9.68 -15.23
N HIS A 63 15.96 -8.62 -15.53
CA HIS A 63 16.21 -7.54 -14.57
C HIS A 63 14.90 -6.83 -14.18
N ASP A 64 14.14 -6.35 -15.17
CA ASP A 64 12.88 -5.63 -14.95
C ASP A 64 11.83 -6.52 -14.26
N SER A 65 11.80 -7.82 -14.57
CA SER A 65 10.95 -8.80 -13.88
C SER A 65 11.31 -8.90 -12.40
N ASN A 66 12.60 -9.02 -12.07
CA ASN A 66 13.06 -9.09 -10.68
C ASN A 66 12.75 -7.80 -9.91
N ASP A 67 12.88 -6.64 -10.56
CA ASP A 67 12.54 -5.35 -9.97
C ASP A 67 11.03 -5.26 -9.69
N LEU A 68 10.19 -5.70 -10.64
CA LEU A 68 8.74 -5.78 -10.46
C LEU A 68 8.37 -6.70 -9.28
N ILE A 69 8.93 -7.91 -9.23
CA ILE A 69 8.66 -8.87 -8.15
C ILE A 69 9.11 -8.29 -6.80
N SER A 70 10.25 -7.63 -6.74
CA SER A 70 10.75 -7.00 -5.51
C SER A 70 9.84 -5.88 -5.02
N ASN A 71 9.34 -5.04 -5.95
CA ASN A 71 8.39 -3.97 -5.62
C ASN A 71 7.04 -4.51 -5.15
N ILE A 72 6.54 -5.55 -5.79
CA ILE A 72 5.32 -6.25 -5.37
C ILE A 72 5.47 -6.82 -3.96
N TYR A 73 6.56 -7.52 -3.67
CA TYR A 73 6.82 -8.08 -2.34
C TYR A 73 6.94 -6.99 -1.27
N ALA A 74 7.59 -5.87 -1.60
CA ALA A 74 7.66 -4.70 -0.72
C ALA A 74 6.26 -4.10 -0.49
N LEU A 75 5.41 -4.09 -1.52
CA LEU A 75 4.03 -3.61 -1.45
C LEU A 75 3.20 -4.53 -0.54
N GLU A 76 3.36 -5.85 -0.69
CA GLU A 76 2.73 -6.86 0.17
C GLU A 76 3.04 -6.60 1.65
N THR A 77 4.34 -6.46 1.95
CA THR A 77 4.83 -6.26 3.31
C THR A 77 4.35 -4.93 3.92
N VAL A 78 4.44 -3.83 3.17
CA VAL A 78 4.06 -2.50 3.70
C VAL A 78 2.55 -2.42 3.91
N LEU A 79 1.75 -2.99 3.01
CA LEU A 79 0.29 -2.96 3.13
C LEU A 79 -0.17 -3.79 4.32
N ASP A 80 0.36 -4.99 4.51
CA ASP A 80 0.00 -5.82 5.66
C ASP A 80 0.41 -5.16 6.99
N SER A 81 1.65 -4.65 7.08
CA SER A 81 2.10 -3.96 8.30
C SER A 81 1.28 -2.69 8.61
N ALA A 82 0.89 -1.93 7.58
CA ALA A 82 0.00 -0.78 7.73
C ALA A 82 -1.38 -1.25 8.19
N TYR A 83 -1.94 -2.27 7.56
CA TYR A 83 -3.26 -2.78 7.90
C TYR A 83 -3.33 -3.33 9.33
N ILE A 84 -2.29 -4.03 9.80
CA ILE A 84 -2.15 -4.48 11.20
C ILE A 84 -2.09 -3.29 12.14
N PHE A 85 -1.27 -2.28 11.84
CA PHE A 85 -1.17 -1.08 12.67
C PHE A 85 -2.52 -0.36 12.77
N LEU A 86 -3.26 -0.30 11.66
CA LEU A 86 -4.53 0.41 11.59
C LEU A 86 -5.65 -0.40 12.23
N THR A 87 -5.83 -1.67 11.90
CA THR A 87 -7.01 -2.46 12.28
C THR A 87 -6.79 -3.37 13.48
N GLY A 88 -5.53 -3.66 13.83
CA GLY A 88 -5.16 -4.71 14.78
C GLY A 88 -5.24 -6.13 14.20
N SER A 89 -5.54 -6.27 12.90
CA SER A 89 -5.64 -7.56 12.20
C SER A 89 -4.79 -7.52 10.92
N GLY A 90 -4.24 -8.68 10.53
CA GLY A 90 -3.53 -8.83 9.25
C GLY A 90 -4.48 -8.85 8.05
N ILE A 91 -3.92 -8.65 6.86
CA ILE A 91 -4.64 -8.88 5.60
C ILE A 91 -4.81 -10.39 5.43
N TYR A 92 -6.00 -10.92 5.76
CA TYR A 92 -6.30 -12.35 5.58
C TYR A 92 -6.54 -12.66 4.09
N SER A 93 -5.46 -12.86 3.34
CA SER A 93 -5.51 -13.32 1.95
C SER A 93 -4.26 -14.13 1.62
N ASN A 94 -4.39 -15.46 1.62
CA ASN A 94 -3.31 -16.35 1.14
C ASN A 94 -2.87 -15.94 -0.28
N SER A 95 -3.80 -15.49 -1.11
CA SER A 95 -3.55 -14.99 -2.47
C SER A 95 -2.64 -13.76 -2.54
N PHE A 96 -2.64 -12.91 -1.51
CA PHE A 96 -1.80 -11.71 -1.49
C PHE A 96 -0.32 -12.04 -1.24
N TYR A 97 -0.02 -13.03 -0.39
CA TYR A 97 1.36 -13.43 -0.09
C TYR A 97 2.02 -14.30 -1.17
N TYR A 98 1.24 -14.82 -2.13
CA TYR A 98 1.76 -15.64 -3.23
C TYR A 98 1.74 -14.91 -4.58
N LEU A 99 1.41 -13.62 -4.59
CA LEU A 99 1.26 -12.88 -5.83
C LEU A 99 2.59 -12.69 -6.54
N SER A 100 3.63 -12.24 -5.80
CA SER A 100 5.01 -12.22 -6.28
C SER A 100 5.48 -13.58 -6.84
N ASP A 101 5.27 -14.67 -6.10
CA ASP A 101 5.68 -16.03 -6.50
C ASP A 101 4.94 -16.55 -7.74
N ASN A 102 3.65 -16.26 -7.86
CA ASN A 102 2.85 -16.69 -9.01
C ASN A 102 3.19 -15.87 -10.24
N LEU A 103 3.30 -14.55 -10.12
CA LEU A 103 3.70 -13.68 -11.22
C LEU A 103 5.08 -14.07 -11.77
N MET A 104 6.05 -14.38 -10.90
CA MET A 104 7.39 -14.81 -11.32
C MET A 104 7.36 -16.04 -12.24
N LYS A 105 6.43 -16.98 -12.03
CA LYS A 105 6.30 -18.20 -12.87
C LYS A 105 5.74 -17.89 -14.26
N GLU A 106 4.93 -16.85 -14.36
CA GLU A 106 4.25 -16.44 -15.59
C GLU A 106 5.09 -15.51 -16.46
N LEU A 107 6.01 -14.73 -15.86
CA LEU A 107 6.89 -13.82 -16.59
C LEU A 107 7.94 -14.58 -17.42
N LYS A 108 7.70 -14.70 -18.73
CA LYS A 108 8.60 -15.35 -19.69
C LYS A 108 8.97 -14.40 -20.83
N TYR A 109 10.27 -14.25 -21.07
CA TYR A 109 10.78 -13.41 -22.15
C TYR A 109 10.24 -13.87 -23.51
N ASN A 110 9.79 -12.92 -24.34
CA ASN A 110 9.14 -13.16 -25.65
C ASN A 110 7.89 -14.04 -25.62
N ASN A 111 7.32 -14.34 -24.45
CA ASN A 111 6.16 -15.22 -24.32
C ASN A 111 5.22 -14.77 -23.19
N LEU A 112 4.97 -13.46 -23.11
CA LEU A 112 3.88 -12.93 -22.28
C LEU A 112 2.57 -13.29 -22.96
N ASN A 113 1.85 -14.23 -22.36
CA ASN A 113 0.53 -14.60 -22.86
C ASN A 113 -0.50 -13.52 -22.49
N LYS A 114 -1.70 -13.62 -23.06
CA LYS A 114 -2.78 -12.64 -22.85
C LYS A 114 -3.18 -12.53 -21.36
N GLU A 115 -3.14 -13.64 -20.62
CA GLU A 115 -3.51 -13.67 -19.20
C GLU A 115 -2.47 -12.92 -18.35
N THR A 116 -1.17 -13.13 -18.61
CA THR A 116 -0.08 -12.40 -17.94
C THR A 116 -0.17 -10.89 -18.21
N ILE A 117 -0.52 -10.49 -19.43
CA ILE A 117 -0.72 -9.05 -19.76
C ILE A 117 -1.91 -8.48 -19.00
N GLU A 118 -3.04 -9.21 -18.92
CA GLU A 118 -4.20 -8.74 -18.16
C GLU A 118 -3.92 -8.67 -16.66
N ASP A 119 -3.10 -9.57 -16.14
CA ASP A 119 -2.64 -9.49 -14.75
C ASP A 119 -1.79 -8.25 -14.49
N LEU A 120 -0.81 -7.98 -15.36
CA LEU A 120 0.01 -6.78 -15.25
C LEU A 120 -0.86 -5.52 -15.30
N ASN A 121 -1.86 -5.48 -16.19
CA ASN A 121 -2.84 -4.40 -16.24
C ASN A 121 -3.65 -4.30 -14.94
N THR A 122 -4.05 -5.43 -14.35
CA THR A 122 -4.78 -5.47 -13.08
C THR A 122 -3.92 -4.94 -11.93
N ILE A 123 -2.63 -5.31 -11.88
CA ILE A 123 -1.67 -4.77 -10.92
C ILE A 123 -1.49 -3.26 -11.11
N THR A 124 -1.41 -2.78 -12.37
CA THR A 124 -1.34 -1.33 -12.64
C THR A 124 -2.61 -0.60 -12.19
N ARG A 125 -3.80 -1.15 -12.45
CA ARG A 125 -5.07 -0.56 -12.01
C ARG A 125 -5.15 -0.50 -10.49
N SER A 126 -4.72 -1.54 -9.79
CA SER A 126 -4.79 -1.60 -8.33
C SER A 126 -3.83 -0.59 -7.69
N THR A 127 -2.57 -0.55 -8.11
CA THR A 127 -1.58 0.43 -7.61
C THR A 127 -1.99 1.86 -7.96
N ASP A 128 -2.64 2.10 -9.10
CA ASP A 128 -3.19 3.42 -9.45
C ASP A 128 -4.24 3.89 -8.44
N ILE A 129 -5.05 2.99 -7.87
CA ILE A 129 -5.98 3.33 -6.77
C ILE A 129 -5.21 3.86 -5.57
N LEU A 130 -4.13 3.18 -5.14
CA LEU A 130 -3.28 3.63 -4.05
C LEU A 130 -2.68 5.01 -4.37
N ILE A 131 -2.17 5.19 -5.58
CA ILE A 131 -1.58 6.46 -6.01
C ILE A 131 -2.61 7.58 -5.97
N GLN A 132 -3.79 7.38 -6.55
CA GLN A 132 -4.85 8.38 -6.60
C GLN A 132 -5.35 8.77 -5.20
N ARG A 133 -5.48 7.80 -4.29
CA ARG A 133 -5.96 8.05 -2.93
C ARG A 133 -4.91 8.66 -2.01
N LEU A 134 -3.63 8.32 -2.17
CA LEU A 134 -2.57 8.74 -1.24
C LEU A 134 -1.78 9.97 -1.70
N ARG A 135 -1.66 10.20 -3.02
CA ARG A 135 -0.94 11.36 -3.58
C ARG A 135 -1.41 12.72 -3.04
N PRO A 136 -2.72 12.97 -2.76
CA PRO A 136 -3.16 14.26 -2.22
C PRO A 136 -2.54 14.65 -0.87
N TYR A 137 -2.04 13.68 -0.09
CA TYR A 137 -1.44 13.92 1.22
C TYR A 137 0.09 14.06 1.16
N TYR A 138 0.70 13.66 0.04
CA TYR A 138 2.15 13.65 -0.12
C TYR A 138 2.73 15.06 -0.18
N GLY A 139 3.61 15.39 0.78
CA GLY A 139 4.32 16.68 0.81
C GLY A 139 3.44 17.91 1.07
N THR A 140 2.15 17.74 1.37
CA THR A 140 1.21 18.86 1.57
C THR A 140 1.12 19.33 3.02
N GLY A 141 1.72 18.58 3.96
CA GLY A 141 1.56 18.81 5.41
C GLY A 141 0.19 18.45 5.95
N SER A 142 -0.74 18.00 5.09
CA SER A 142 -2.05 17.49 5.51
C SER A 142 -1.89 16.12 6.14
N THR A 143 -2.68 15.83 7.16
CA THR A 143 -2.70 14.52 7.80
C THR A 143 -3.73 13.63 7.10
N ILE A 144 -3.29 12.46 6.64
CA ILE A 144 -4.21 11.41 6.19
C ILE A 144 -4.83 10.71 7.40
N SER A 145 -6.13 10.43 7.34
CA SER A 145 -6.81 9.67 8.39
C SER A 145 -6.57 8.17 8.23
N LYS A 146 -6.64 7.45 9.36
CA LYS A 146 -6.64 5.98 9.40
C LYS A 146 -7.69 5.38 8.45
N LYS A 147 -8.89 5.97 8.37
CA LYS A 147 -9.97 5.47 7.50
C LYS A 147 -9.63 5.59 6.02
N GLU A 148 -8.99 6.70 5.63
CA GLU A 148 -8.58 6.92 4.24
C GLU A 148 -7.51 5.92 3.79
N ILE A 149 -6.53 5.63 4.66
CA ILE A 149 -5.54 4.57 4.36
C ILE A 149 -6.23 3.21 4.25
N ILE A 150 -7.09 2.83 5.22
CA ILE A 150 -7.79 1.54 5.19
C ILE A 150 -8.59 1.40 3.89
N HIS A 151 -9.40 2.38 3.52
CA HIS A 151 -10.17 2.33 2.27
C HIS A 151 -9.28 2.24 1.04
N ALA A 152 -8.12 2.92 1.02
CA ALA A 152 -7.17 2.78 -0.09
C ALA A 152 -6.63 1.35 -0.22
N ILE A 153 -6.29 0.72 0.91
CA ILE A 153 -5.83 -0.67 0.94
C ILE A 153 -6.96 -1.62 0.49
N GLU A 154 -8.18 -1.43 0.99
CA GLU A 154 -9.33 -2.29 0.67
C GLU A 154 -9.71 -2.24 -0.81
N ASP A 155 -9.81 -1.04 -1.40
CA ASP A 155 -10.07 -0.89 -2.83
C ASP A 155 -8.95 -1.52 -3.69
N PHE A 156 -7.69 -1.36 -3.27
CA PHE A 156 -6.56 -2.00 -3.92
C PHE A 156 -6.67 -3.52 -3.89
N LEU A 157 -7.02 -4.11 -2.74
CA LEU A 157 -7.18 -5.55 -2.58
C LEU A 157 -8.36 -6.09 -3.40
N GLU A 158 -9.46 -5.33 -3.49
CA GLU A 158 -10.61 -5.67 -4.33
C GLU A 158 -10.21 -5.75 -5.81
N GLU A 159 -9.44 -4.78 -6.31
CA GLU A 159 -8.95 -4.79 -7.70
C GLU A 159 -7.94 -5.93 -7.93
N MET A 160 -6.96 -6.09 -7.03
CA MET A 160 -5.97 -7.18 -7.10
C MET A 160 -6.62 -8.55 -7.13
N GLY A 161 -7.77 -8.67 -6.50
CA GLY A 161 -8.53 -9.89 -6.50
C GLY A 161 -9.04 -10.38 -7.86
N LYS A 162 -8.97 -9.55 -8.90
CA LYS A 162 -9.35 -9.92 -10.26
C LYS A 162 -8.27 -10.69 -11.01
N LEU A 163 -7.09 -10.88 -10.40
CA LEU A 163 -5.99 -11.65 -10.97
C LEU A 163 -6.38 -13.11 -11.18
N HIS A 164 -5.99 -13.68 -12.31
CA HIS A 164 -6.51 -14.99 -12.73
C HIS A 164 -6.08 -16.16 -11.82
N TYR A 165 -4.94 -16.03 -11.12
CA TYR A 165 -4.45 -17.00 -10.14
C TYR A 165 -4.88 -16.71 -8.70
N ILE A 166 -5.57 -15.60 -8.45
CA ILE A 166 -6.17 -15.30 -7.15
C ILE A 166 -7.59 -15.85 -7.13
N LYS A 167 -7.85 -16.82 -6.25
CA LYS A 167 -9.21 -17.11 -5.80
C LYS A 167 -9.55 -16.14 -4.67
N LEU A 168 -10.19 -15.00 -4.98
CA LEU A 168 -10.81 -14.16 -3.94
C LEU A 168 -11.87 -14.95 -3.17
N TRP A 169 -11.91 -14.89 -1.83
CA TRP A 169 -12.36 -13.76 -0.98
C TRP A 169 -13.84 -13.39 -1.15
N ARG A 170 -14.71 -14.41 -1.18
CA ARG A 170 -16.06 -14.41 -0.60
C ARG A 170 -16.63 -15.83 -0.69
N ASP A 171 -16.42 -16.60 0.37
CA ASP A 171 -17.39 -17.56 0.88
C ASP A 171 -17.51 -17.31 2.39
#